data_AF-A0A0S3F4U6-F1
#
_entry.id   AF-A0A0S3F4U6-F1
#
_cell.length_a   1.000
_cell.length_b   1.000
_cell.length_c   1.000
_cell.angle_alpha   90.00
_cell.angle_beta   90.00
_cell.angle_gamma   90.00
#
_symmetry.space_group_name_H-M   'P 1'
#
loop_
_entity.id
_entity.type
_entity.pdbx_description
1 polymer ?
#
loop_
_entity_poly.entity_id
_entity_poly.type
_entity_poly.pdbx_seq_one_letter_code
_entity_poly.pdbx_strand_id
1 'polypeptide(L)'
;MTGFADRDAARDVGMDPDRIDALVAYFDRTYVASGKLPHLQLLLSRDERIVLSVSGGRARASGEPLCEDALFRIASMTKPVTSVAFMMLVEQGLVALDDPVTDVVPEFARLRVGMEEKALKRPMRMIDLLRHTSGFTYGLQRRTAIDARYRELGLDEFQQKRSSDDFIAALADIPLEFSPGENWNYSVSTDVLGVVAERLTGMDLESLFRARIFDPLGMPDTFFTVPADRVDRLTDAWRFVPGGGLALGDRGARSGWSRPLRFRAGGGGLVSSTGDYHRFARMLLRGGELDGVRLLRSETVEAMRTNQLPGGRDLTSMSTGMFSEVDYAGLGFGLGFAMELGTQVYSWGGIFSTHFFIDPVERMIAILMTQHLPSNIHPIRNELRVAARAAIK
;
A
#
# COMPACT_ATOMS: atom_id res chain seq x y z
N MET A 1 19.22 -10.28 -14.91
CA MET A 1 18.84 -8.93 -14.40
C MET A 1 19.96 -7.92 -14.62
N THR A 2 19.65 -6.64 -14.80
CA THR A 2 20.57 -5.48 -14.79
C THR A 2 20.55 -4.80 -13.41
N GLY A 3 21.51 -3.92 -13.13
CA GLY A 3 21.66 -3.25 -11.83
C GLY A 3 22.89 -3.72 -11.07
N PHE A 4 22.86 -3.75 -9.74
CA PHE A 4 23.98 -4.16 -8.91
C PHE A 4 23.57 -4.95 -7.67
N ALA A 5 24.47 -5.85 -7.27
CA ALA A 5 24.56 -6.42 -5.92
C ALA A 5 25.92 -6.00 -5.34
N ASP A 6 25.91 -5.13 -4.34
CA ASP A 6 27.14 -4.58 -3.76
C ASP A 6 27.64 -5.54 -2.68
N ARG A 7 28.61 -6.38 -3.06
CA ARG A 7 29.19 -7.41 -2.20
C ARG A 7 29.95 -6.80 -1.01
N ASP A 8 30.52 -5.61 -1.15
CA ASP A 8 31.26 -4.96 -0.06
C ASP A 8 30.26 -4.32 0.92
N ALA A 9 29.28 -3.55 0.41
CA ALA A 9 28.21 -3.02 1.24
C ALA A 9 27.44 -4.13 1.98
N ALA A 10 27.19 -5.27 1.32
CA ALA A 10 26.55 -6.42 1.96
C ALA A 10 27.36 -6.94 3.16
N ARG A 11 28.69 -7.07 3.04
CA ARG A 11 29.54 -7.48 4.17
C ARG A 11 29.54 -6.45 5.30
N ASP A 12 29.63 -5.17 4.95
CA ASP A 12 29.69 -4.06 5.91
C ASP A 12 28.44 -4.00 6.79
N VAL A 13 27.27 -4.33 6.23
CA VAL A 13 26.01 -4.37 6.96
C VAL A 13 25.64 -5.79 7.42
N GLY A 14 26.62 -6.68 7.58
CA GLY A 14 26.44 -8.01 8.19
C GLY A 14 25.58 -8.98 7.38
N MET A 15 25.54 -8.84 6.06
CA MET A 15 24.88 -9.76 5.14
C MET A 15 25.90 -10.65 4.42
N ASP A 16 25.44 -11.79 3.94
CA ASP A 16 26.20 -12.75 3.14
C ASP A 16 26.05 -12.44 1.64
N PRO A 17 27.11 -11.94 0.96
CA PRO A 17 27.04 -11.60 -0.46
C PRO A 17 26.66 -12.79 -1.35
N ASP A 18 27.05 -14.01 -0.99
CA ASP A 18 26.74 -15.19 -1.80
C ASP A 18 25.25 -15.55 -1.69
N ARG A 19 24.61 -15.26 -0.55
CA ARG A 19 23.16 -15.39 -0.39
C ARG A 19 22.40 -14.30 -1.13
N ILE A 20 22.95 -13.08 -1.23
CA ILE A 20 22.40 -12.01 -2.06
C ILE A 20 22.45 -12.40 -3.55
N ASP A 21 23.58 -12.92 -4.03
CA ASP A 21 23.70 -13.37 -5.42
C ASP A 21 22.76 -14.56 -5.71
N ALA A 22 22.63 -15.50 -4.75
CA ALA A 22 21.69 -16.60 -4.84
C ALA A 22 20.23 -16.13 -4.90
N LEU A 23 19.87 -15.09 -4.13
CA LEU A 23 18.56 -14.44 -4.20
C LEU A 23 18.33 -13.90 -5.62
N VAL A 24 19.24 -13.09 -6.16
CA VAL A 24 19.08 -12.52 -7.51
C VAL A 24 18.91 -13.61 -8.56
N ALA A 25 19.77 -14.63 -8.53
CA ALA A 25 19.73 -15.75 -9.47
C ALA A 25 18.43 -16.57 -9.35
N TYR A 26 17.91 -16.73 -8.12
CA TYR A 26 16.63 -17.39 -7.88
C TYR A 26 15.47 -16.61 -8.49
N PHE A 27 15.38 -15.31 -8.24
CA PHE A 27 14.28 -14.48 -8.75
C PHE A 27 14.31 -14.34 -10.28
N ASP A 28 15.49 -14.16 -10.87
CA ASP A 28 15.66 -14.11 -12.32
C ASP A 28 15.19 -15.43 -12.96
N ARG A 29 15.74 -16.56 -12.52
CA ARG A 29 15.40 -17.89 -13.06
C ARG A 29 13.94 -18.25 -12.85
N THR A 30 13.40 -17.98 -11.66
CA THR A 30 12.06 -18.44 -11.26
C THR A 30 10.96 -17.59 -11.86
N TYR A 31 11.17 -16.28 -12.00
CA TYR A 31 10.11 -15.34 -12.38
C TYR A 31 10.30 -14.69 -13.74
N VAL A 32 11.49 -14.18 -14.03
CA VAL A 32 11.73 -13.38 -15.25
C VAL A 32 12.07 -14.30 -16.42
N ALA A 33 13.12 -15.11 -16.31
CA ALA A 33 13.59 -16.01 -17.37
C ALA A 33 12.58 -17.12 -17.70
N SER A 34 11.79 -17.56 -16.71
CA SER A 34 10.70 -18.51 -16.90
C SER A 34 9.47 -17.92 -17.59
N GLY A 35 9.38 -16.58 -17.69
CA GLY A 35 8.22 -15.87 -18.22
C GLY A 35 7.00 -15.82 -17.29
N LYS A 36 7.12 -16.26 -16.02
CA LYS A 36 6.02 -16.13 -15.04
C LYS A 36 5.64 -14.67 -14.79
N LEU A 37 6.64 -13.79 -14.73
CA LEU A 37 6.45 -12.35 -14.63
C LEU A 37 7.05 -11.65 -15.85
N PRO A 38 6.38 -10.60 -16.36
CA PRO A 38 6.88 -9.82 -17.50
C PRO A 38 8.12 -9.01 -17.12
N HIS A 39 8.18 -8.55 -15.87
CA HIS A 39 9.30 -7.81 -15.31
C HIS A 39 9.28 -7.85 -13.78
N LEU A 40 10.41 -7.51 -13.18
CA LEU A 40 10.61 -7.44 -11.74
C LEU A 40 11.71 -6.44 -11.42
N GLN A 41 11.50 -5.61 -10.40
CA GLN A 41 12.55 -4.83 -9.74
C GLN A 41 12.60 -5.21 -8.26
N LEU A 42 13.81 -5.41 -7.75
CA LEU A 42 14.09 -5.69 -6.34
C LEU A 42 15.05 -4.64 -5.80
N LEU A 43 14.74 -4.11 -4.62
CA LEU A 43 15.67 -3.31 -3.84
C LEU A 43 15.76 -3.90 -2.42
N LEU A 44 16.98 -4.05 -1.92
CA LEU A 44 17.25 -4.44 -0.54
C LEU A 44 18.24 -3.46 0.07
N SER A 45 17.92 -2.97 1.26
CA SER A 45 18.83 -2.18 2.07
C SER A 45 18.82 -2.63 3.52
N ARG A 46 19.98 -2.60 4.16
CA ARG A 46 20.14 -2.85 5.60
C ARG A 46 21.08 -1.80 6.18
N ASP A 47 20.80 -1.35 7.40
CA ASP A 47 21.55 -0.26 8.05
C ASP A 47 21.72 0.97 7.15
N GLU A 48 20.63 1.32 6.47
CA GLU A 48 20.53 2.45 5.53
C GLU A 48 21.45 2.36 4.28
N ARG A 49 22.13 1.24 4.05
CA ARG A 49 22.90 0.98 2.83
C ARG A 49 22.10 0.10 1.88
N ILE A 50 21.98 0.53 0.63
CA ILE A 50 21.43 -0.32 -0.44
C ILE A 50 22.48 -1.36 -0.79
N VAL A 51 22.15 -2.64 -0.61
CA VAL A 51 23.03 -3.79 -0.93
C VAL A 51 22.66 -4.43 -2.26
N LEU A 52 21.43 -4.21 -2.73
CA LEU A 52 20.91 -4.76 -3.98
C LEU A 52 19.92 -3.77 -4.60
N SER A 53 20.10 -3.47 -5.89
CA SER A 53 19.10 -2.82 -6.76
C SER A 53 19.19 -3.48 -8.14
N VAL A 54 18.19 -4.28 -8.50
CA VAL A 54 18.20 -5.03 -9.76
C VAL A 54 16.86 -4.97 -10.49
N SER A 55 16.92 -4.87 -11.81
CA SER A 55 15.78 -4.86 -12.73
C SER A 55 15.88 -6.02 -13.72
N GLY A 56 14.75 -6.64 -14.06
CA GLY A 56 14.70 -7.74 -15.03
C GLY A 56 13.42 -7.74 -15.84
N GLY A 57 13.52 -8.24 -17.07
CA GLY A 57 12.38 -8.37 -17.98
C GLY A 57 12.08 -7.11 -18.78
N ARG A 58 10.85 -7.03 -19.30
CA ARG A 58 10.39 -5.99 -20.21
C ARG A 58 9.39 -5.05 -19.53
N ALA A 59 9.64 -3.75 -19.62
CA ALA A 59 8.74 -2.72 -19.09
C ALA A 59 7.35 -2.79 -19.73
N ARG A 60 7.29 -3.10 -21.04
CA ARG A 60 6.08 -3.08 -21.87
C ARG A 60 6.00 -4.27 -22.81
N ALA A 61 4.82 -4.49 -23.38
CA ALA A 61 4.59 -5.51 -24.39
C ALA A 61 5.43 -5.30 -25.66
N SER A 62 5.83 -4.06 -25.95
CA SER A 62 6.71 -3.66 -27.06
C SER A 62 8.16 -4.13 -26.90
N GLY A 63 8.55 -4.59 -25.71
CA GLY A 63 9.81 -5.32 -25.50
C GLY A 63 10.97 -4.48 -24.93
N GLU A 64 10.74 -3.19 -24.64
CA GLU A 64 11.73 -2.34 -23.99
C GLU A 64 12.14 -2.94 -22.62
N PRO A 65 13.43 -2.95 -22.28
CA PRO A 65 13.90 -3.47 -21.01
C PRO A 65 13.35 -2.65 -19.83
N LEU A 66 13.20 -3.29 -18.67
CA LEU A 66 12.84 -2.58 -17.45
C LEU A 66 14.03 -1.71 -16.97
N CYS A 67 13.82 -0.39 -16.95
CA CYS A 67 14.79 0.58 -16.42
C CYS A 67 14.72 0.69 -14.89
N GLU A 68 15.78 1.19 -14.27
CA GLU A 68 15.84 1.39 -12.81
C GLU A 68 14.85 2.46 -12.32
N ASP A 69 14.59 3.47 -13.15
CA ASP A 69 13.68 4.58 -12.88
C ASP A 69 12.25 4.29 -13.37
N ALA A 70 11.90 3.03 -13.64
CA ALA A 70 10.55 2.66 -14.07
C ALA A 70 9.47 3.06 -13.05
N LEU A 71 8.29 3.42 -13.56
CA LEU A 71 7.13 3.77 -12.74
C LEU A 71 6.14 2.61 -12.66
N PHE A 72 5.58 2.42 -11.47
CA PHE A 72 4.68 1.32 -11.14
C PHE A 72 3.41 1.85 -10.49
N ARG A 73 2.26 1.29 -10.85
CA ARG A 73 1.03 1.49 -10.07
C ARG A 73 1.22 0.72 -8.78
N ILE A 74 1.36 1.41 -7.66
CA ILE A 74 1.65 0.78 -6.38
C ILE A 74 0.39 0.33 -5.64
N ALA A 75 -0.80 0.74 -6.14
CA ALA A 75 -2.10 0.37 -5.60
C ALA A 75 -2.12 0.53 -4.08
N SER A 76 -2.47 -0.49 -3.31
CA SER A 76 -2.67 -0.38 -1.86
C SER A 76 -1.45 0.03 -1.06
N MET A 77 -0.23 0.00 -1.61
CA MET A 77 0.93 0.67 -1.00
C MET A 77 0.72 2.20 -0.85
N THR A 78 -0.31 2.77 -1.46
CA THR A 78 -0.80 4.13 -1.18
C THR A 78 -1.28 4.30 0.26
N LYS A 79 -1.86 3.25 0.87
CA LYS A 79 -2.48 3.32 2.21
C LYS A 79 -1.52 3.78 3.31
N PRO A 80 -0.29 3.23 3.39
CA PRO A 80 0.80 3.80 4.18
C PRO A 80 1.00 5.31 4.06
N VAL A 81 1.02 5.85 2.83
CA VAL A 81 1.25 7.26 2.56
C VAL A 81 0.09 8.11 3.08
N THR A 82 -1.14 7.69 2.81
CA THR A 82 -2.36 8.33 3.34
C THR A 82 -2.40 8.29 4.87
N SER A 83 -1.97 7.19 5.47
CA SER A 83 -1.94 7.05 6.93
C SER A 83 -0.90 7.99 7.55
N VAL A 84 0.29 8.13 6.95
CA VAL A 84 1.30 9.13 7.37
C VAL A 84 0.73 10.54 7.27
N ALA A 85 0.13 10.91 6.13
CA ALA A 85 -0.48 12.23 5.96
C ALA A 85 -1.52 12.53 7.05
N PHE A 86 -2.40 11.56 7.35
CA PHE A 86 -3.39 11.70 8.41
C PHE A 86 -2.75 11.83 9.80
N MET A 87 -1.74 11.02 10.11
CA MET A 87 -1.04 11.09 11.40
C MET A 87 -0.29 12.42 11.58
N MET A 88 0.16 13.08 10.50
CA MET A 88 0.69 14.45 10.59
C MET A 88 -0.38 15.44 11.04
N LEU A 89 -1.64 15.28 10.60
CA LEU A 89 -2.76 16.12 11.05
C LEU A 89 -3.11 15.85 12.51
N VAL A 90 -2.96 14.60 12.96
CA VAL A 90 -3.10 14.23 14.38
C VAL A 90 -2.03 14.93 15.23
N GLU A 91 -0.76 14.92 14.81
CA GLU A 91 0.32 15.62 15.54
C GLU A 91 0.14 17.14 15.58
N GLN A 92 -0.53 17.71 14.57
CA GLN A 92 -0.88 19.13 14.50
C GLN A 92 -2.10 19.48 15.37
N GLY A 93 -2.77 18.49 15.97
CA GLY A 93 -3.96 18.70 16.80
C GLY A 93 -5.20 19.08 16.01
N LEU A 94 -5.23 18.83 14.69
CA LEU A 94 -6.40 19.11 13.84
C LEU A 94 -7.51 18.06 14.02
N VAL A 95 -7.15 16.87 14.49
CA VAL A 95 -8.06 15.75 14.72
C VAL A 95 -7.41 14.76 15.71
N ALA A 96 -8.20 14.10 16.54
CA ALA A 96 -7.75 12.98 17.36
C ALA A 96 -8.21 11.62 16.80
N LEU A 97 -7.47 10.57 17.15
CA LEU A 97 -7.77 9.20 16.73
C LEU A 97 -9.14 8.69 17.22
N ASP A 98 -9.58 9.17 18.38
CA ASP A 98 -10.85 8.79 18.99
C ASP A 98 -12.03 9.68 18.57
N ASP A 99 -11.78 10.75 17.83
CA ASP A 99 -12.85 11.61 17.34
C ASP A 99 -13.78 10.83 16.41
N PRO A 100 -15.10 11.07 16.48
CA PRO A 100 -16.02 10.45 15.57
C PRO A 100 -15.80 10.99 14.15
N VAL A 101 -15.86 10.10 13.16
CA VAL A 101 -15.69 10.46 11.73
C VAL A 101 -16.73 11.49 11.29
N THR A 102 -17.90 11.51 11.94
CA THR A 102 -19.00 12.44 11.66
C THR A 102 -18.68 13.91 11.93
N ASP A 103 -17.64 14.22 12.70
CA ASP A 103 -17.21 15.60 12.92
C ASP A 103 -16.64 16.24 11.64
N VAL A 104 -16.14 15.42 10.71
CA VAL A 104 -15.61 15.83 9.40
C VAL A 104 -16.49 15.34 8.25
N VAL A 105 -17.18 14.21 8.45
CA VAL A 105 -18.02 13.54 7.46
C VAL A 105 -19.45 13.37 8.01
N PRO A 106 -20.21 14.46 8.17
CA PRO A 106 -21.54 14.41 8.79
C PRO A 106 -22.54 13.51 8.04
N GLU A 107 -22.30 13.25 6.75
CA GLU A 107 -23.08 12.31 5.94
C GLU A 107 -23.13 10.92 6.57
N PHE A 108 -22.11 10.51 7.32
CA PHE A 108 -22.02 9.21 7.97
C PHE A 108 -22.87 9.07 9.24
N ALA A 109 -23.53 10.14 9.71
CA ALA A 109 -24.49 10.04 10.81
C ALA A 109 -25.69 9.12 10.48
N ARG A 110 -25.97 8.89 9.19
CA ARG A 110 -27.04 8.01 8.73
C ARG A 110 -26.64 6.56 8.52
N LEU A 111 -25.35 6.20 8.71
CA LEU A 111 -24.89 4.83 8.52
C LEU A 111 -25.68 3.84 9.37
N ARG A 112 -25.85 2.63 8.84
CA ARG A 112 -26.51 1.48 9.47
C ARG A 112 -25.65 0.24 9.31
N VAL A 113 -25.97 -0.83 10.03
CA VAL A 113 -25.23 -2.09 10.02
C VAL A 113 -26.11 -3.23 9.50
N GLY A 114 -25.59 -3.97 8.52
CA GLY A 114 -26.25 -5.13 7.92
C GLY A 114 -27.47 -4.78 7.07
N MET A 115 -28.00 -5.78 6.37
CA MET A 115 -29.22 -5.64 5.57
C MET A 115 -30.49 -5.38 6.41
N GLU A 116 -30.42 -5.65 7.72
CA GLU A 116 -31.48 -5.33 8.69
C GLU A 116 -31.42 -3.85 9.15
N GLU A 117 -30.46 -3.07 8.64
CA GLU A 117 -30.27 -1.65 8.93
C GLU A 117 -30.23 -1.29 10.43
N LYS A 118 -29.51 -2.10 11.21
CA LYS A 118 -29.34 -1.87 12.65
C LYS A 118 -28.57 -0.58 12.92
N ALA A 119 -28.86 0.06 14.04
CA ALA A 119 -28.05 1.17 14.54
C ALA A 119 -26.62 0.70 14.85
N LEU A 120 -25.65 1.61 14.70
CA LEU A 120 -24.28 1.38 15.14
C LEU A 120 -24.26 1.24 16.67
N LYS A 121 -23.44 0.32 17.21
CA LYS A 121 -23.26 0.15 18.66
C LYS A 121 -22.42 1.28 19.27
N ARG A 122 -21.60 1.94 18.46
CA ARG A 122 -20.84 3.16 18.79
C ARG A 122 -20.55 3.95 17.52
N PRO A 123 -20.26 5.26 17.61
CA PRO A 123 -19.78 6.03 16.46
C PRO A 123 -18.52 5.41 15.84
N MET A 124 -18.39 5.52 14.51
CA MET A 124 -17.14 5.24 13.81
C MET A 124 -16.12 6.30 14.20
N ARG A 125 -14.93 5.88 14.63
CA ARG A 125 -13.84 6.79 15.02
C ARG A 125 -12.78 6.84 13.93
N MET A 126 -11.95 7.89 13.90
CA MET A 126 -10.87 8.02 12.93
C MET A 126 -9.91 6.83 12.95
N ILE A 127 -9.59 6.29 14.13
CA ILE A 127 -8.76 5.08 14.26
C ILE A 127 -9.34 3.86 13.53
N ASP A 128 -10.67 3.75 13.42
CA ASP A 128 -11.30 2.61 12.76
C ASP A 128 -11.08 2.63 11.23
N LEU A 129 -10.87 3.81 10.66
CA LEU A 129 -10.47 3.94 9.27
C LEU A 129 -9.02 3.47 9.07
N LEU A 130 -8.11 3.93 9.92
CA LEU A 130 -6.67 3.59 9.86
C LEU A 130 -6.41 2.09 9.95
N ARG A 131 -7.17 1.38 10.79
CA ARG A 131 -6.97 -0.06 11.08
C ARG A 131 -8.01 -0.99 10.44
N HIS A 132 -8.80 -0.54 9.48
CA HIS A 132 -9.83 -1.33 8.79
C HIS A 132 -10.86 -2.01 9.73
N THR A 133 -11.24 -1.32 10.81
CA THR A 133 -12.31 -1.76 11.74
C THR A 133 -13.56 -0.89 11.63
N SER A 134 -13.73 -0.15 10.54
CA SER A 134 -14.84 0.79 10.33
C SER A 134 -16.18 0.12 10.01
N GLY A 135 -16.17 -1.13 9.56
CA GLY A 135 -17.34 -1.81 9.01
C GLY A 135 -17.52 -1.63 7.50
N PHE A 136 -16.72 -0.76 6.86
CA PHE A 136 -16.67 -0.66 5.40
C PHE A 136 -16.11 -1.95 4.77
N THR A 137 -16.32 -2.10 3.47
CA THR A 137 -15.84 -3.24 2.68
C THR A 137 -15.23 -2.78 1.35
N TYR A 138 -14.86 -3.74 0.51
CA TYR A 138 -14.60 -3.55 -0.91
C TYR A 138 -15.48 -4.52 -1.70
N GLY A 139 -15.92 -4.11 -2.89
CA GLY A 139 -16.58 -4.99 -3.84
C GLY A 139 -15.75 -6.20 -4.27
N LEU A 140 -14.42 -6.16 -4.18
CA LEU A 140 -13.54 -7.30 -4.47
C LEU A 140 -13.71 -8.46 -3.49
N GLN A 141 -14.32 -8.24 -2.32
CA GLN A 141 -14.53 -9.29 -1.31
C GLN A 141 -15.43 -10.41 -1.83
N ARG A 142 -16.52 -10.09 -2.55
CA ARG A 142 -17.45 -11.06 -3.17
C ARG A 142 -18.05 -12.08 -2.19
N ARG A 143 -18.43 -11.63 -1.00
CA ARG A 143 -18.96 -12.44 0.10
C ARG A 143 -20.40 -12.11 0.47
N THR A 144 -20.84 -10.86 0.32
CA THR A 144 -22.10 -10.38 0.91
C THR A 144 -22.96 -9.61 -0.10
N ALA A 145 -24.23 -9.37 0.25
CA ALA A 145 -25.08 -8.47 -0.52
C ALA A 145 -24.59 -7.01 -0.44
N ILE A 146 -23.92 -6.63 0.67
CA ILE A 146 -23.36 -5.28 0.86
C ILE A 146 -22.21 -5.06 -0.12
N ASP A 147 -21.22 -5.96 -0.17
CA ASP A 147 -20.11 -5.83 -1.12
C ASP A 147 -20.57 -5.96 -2.60
N ALA A 148 -21.72 -6.59 -2.86
CA ALA A 148 -22.33 -6.57 -4.19
C ALA A 148 -22.72 -5.16 -4.62
N ARG A 149 -23.27 -4.34 -3.71
CA ARG A 149 -23.60 -2.93 -4.01
C ARG A 149 -22.34 -2.11 -4.34
N TYR A 150 -21.22 -2.38 -3.68
CA TYR A 150 -19.94 -1.75 -4.01
C TYR A 150 -19.50 -2.06 -5.44
N ARG A 151 -19.67 -3.31 -5.89
CA ARG A 151 -19.38 -3.71 -7.28
C ARG A 151 -20.34 -3.06 -8.27
N GLU A 152 -21.64 -3.05 -7.97
CA GLU A 152 -22.66 -2.43 -8.83
C GLU A 152 -22.42 -0.93 -9.04
N LEU A 153 -22.00 -0.24 -7.98
CA LEU A 153 -21.68 1.18 -8.00
C LEU A 153 -20.25 1.47 -8.50
N GLY A 154 -19.42 0.45 -8.70
CA GLY A 154 -18.02 0.59 -9.10
C GLY A 154 -17.18 1.38 -8.10
N LEU A 155 -17.42 1.24 -6.79
CA LEU A 155 -16.70 2.00 -5.75
C LEU A 155 -15.22 1.60 -5.61
N ASP A 156 -14.86 0.42 -6.11
CA ASP A 156 -13.49 -0.10 -6.11
C ASP A 156 -12.68 0.36 -7.34
N GLU A 157 -13.32 1.01 -8.33
CA GLU A 157 -12.64 1.39 -9.58
C GLU A 157 -11.60 2.47 -9.30
N PHE A 158 -10.34 2.19 -9.65
CA PHE A 158 -9.24 3.13 -9.51
C PHE A 158 -9.48 4.49 -10.20
N GLN A 159 -10.16 4.47 -11.35
CA GLN A 159 -10.50 5.67 -12.11
C GLN A 159 -11.93 6.12 -11.78
N GLN A 160 -12.12 6.54 -10.53
CA GLN A 160 -13.43 6.95 -10.03
C GLN A 160 -14.00 8.12 -10.83
N LYS A 161 -15.27 7.98 -11.19
CA LYS A 161 -16.06 9.02 -11.89
C LYS A 161 -16.69 10.03 -10.93
N ARG A 162 -16.68 9.71 -9.64
CA ARG A 162 -17.22 10.52 -8.54
C ARG A 162 -16.21 11.58 -8.10
N SER A 163 -16.68 12.67 -7.53
CA SER A 163 -15.87 13.54 -6.67
C SER A 163 -15.68 12.90 -5.29
N SER A 164 -14.86 13.50 -4.42
CA SER A 164 -14.74 13.07 -3.02
C SER A 164 -16.08 13.11 -2.28
N ASP A 165 -16.88 14.16 -2.47
CA ASP A 165 -18.19 14.28 -1.83
C ASP A 165 -19.19 13.28 -2.37
N ASP A 166 -19.23 13.05 -3.70
CA ASP A 166 -20.11 12.04 -4.29
C ASP A 166 -19.73 10.62 -3.86
N PHE A 167 -18.43 10.35 -3.65
CA PHE A 167 -17.94 9.07 -3.14
C PHE A 167 -18.41 8.83 -1.70
N ILE A 168 -18.26 9.83 -0.83
CA ILE A 168 -18.76 9.79 0.55
C ILE A 168 -20.28 9.63 0.57
N ALA A 169 -21.02 10.40 -0.22
CA ALA A 169 -22.47 10.32 -0.30
C ALA A 169 -22.94 8.91 -0.73
N ALA A 170 -22.28 8.32 -1.72
CA ALA A 170 -22.56 6.95 -2.15
C ALA A 170 -22.30 5.92 -1.05
N LEU A 171 -21.21 6.06 -0.28
CA LEU A 171 -20.93 5.18 0.86
C LEU A 171 -21.94 5.33 1.99
N ALA A 172 -22.43 6.55 2.24
CA ALA A 172 -23.41 6.83 3.28
C ALA A 172 -24.77 6.16 3.04
N ASP A 173 -25.05 5.72 1.80
CA ASP A 173 -26.28 5.03 1.39
C ASP A 173 -26.16 3.50 1.40
N ILE A 174 -25.02 2.97 1.82
CA ILE A 174 -24.77 1.53 1.91
C ILE A 174 -24.55 1.13 3.37
N PRO A 175 -25.27 0.12 3.90
CA PRO A 175 -25.01 -0.39 5.24
C PRO A 175 -23.57 -0.92 5.39
N LEU A 176 -23.03 -0.82 6.60
CA LEU A 176 -21.76 -1.43 7.01
C LEU A 176 -21.92 -2.94 7.21
N GLU A 177 -20.85 -3.70 7.01
CA GLU A 177 -20.81 -5.15 7.25
C GLU A 177 -20.94 -5.50 8.74
N PHE A 178 -20.43 -4.65 9.61
CA PHE A 178 -20.46 -4.79 11.08
C PHE A 178 -20.34 -3.42 11.75
N SER A 179 -20.64 -3.35 13.05
CA SER A 179 -20.50 -2.08 13.79
C SER A 179 -19.02 -1.73 13.98
N PRO A 180 -18.62 -0.45 13.87
CA PRO A 180 -17.23 -0.04 14.03
C PRO A 180 -16.56 -0.62 15.29
N GLY A 181 -15.36 -1.17 15.12
CA GLY A 181 -14.52 -1.78 16.16
C GLY A 181 -14.77 -3.25 16.45
N GLU A 182 -15.85 -3.85 15.94
CA GLU A 182 -16.17 -5.24 16.27
C GLU A 182 -15.23 -6.22 15.57
N ASN A 183 -15.04 -6.03 14.27
CA ASN A 183 -14.27 -6.91 13.39
C ASN A 183 -13.25 -6.11 12.57
N TRP A 184 -12.39 -6.84 11.88
CA TRP A 184 -11.49 -6.32 10.87
C TRP A 184 -11.98 -6.75 9.48
N ASN A 185 -11.98 -5.81 8.52
CA ASN A 185 -12.26 -6.11 7.12
C ASN A 185 -11.58 -5.10 6.20
N TYR A 186 -10.73 -5.62 5.32
CA TYR A 186 -10.04 -4.80 4.33
C TYR A 186 -11.03 -4.08 3.40
N SER A 187 -10.89 -2.76 3.28
CA SER A 187 -11.97 -1.88 2.80
C SER A 187 -11.52 -0.54 2.23
N VAL A 188 -12.47 0.20 1.67
CA VAL A 188 -12.33 1.62 1.25
C VAL A 188 -12.05 2.60 2.41
N SER A 189 -11.86 2.13 3.65
CA SER A 189 -11.59 3.00 4.81
C SER A 189 -10.49 4.03 4.57
N THR A 190 -9.43 3.66 3.84
CA THR A 190 -8.31 4.58 3.59
C THR A 190 -8.63 5.59 2.49
N ASP A 191 -9.57 5.29 1.59
CA ASP A 191 -10.11 6.27 0.64
C ASP A 191 -10.91 7.35 1.40
N VAL A 192 -11.74 6.94 2.36
CA VAL A 192 -12.43 7.83 3.29
C VAL A 192 -11.44 8.66 4.12
N LEU A 193 -10.37 8.05 4.63
CA LEU A 193 -9.32 8.75 5.37
C LEU A 193 -8.65 9.84 4.53
N GLY A 194 -8.48 9.59 3.23
CA GLY A 194 -8.04 10.61 2.26
C GLY A 194 -8.99 11.79 2.21
N VAL A 195 -10.30 11.55 2.07
CA VAL A 195 -11.32 12.62 2.04
C VAL A 195 -11.37 13.40 3.36
N VAL A 196 -11.20 12.73 4.51
CA VAL A 196 -11.08 13.39 5.81
C VAL A 196 -9.90 14.36 5.81
N ALA A 197 -8.74 13.93 5.32
CA ALA A 197 -7.57 14.79 5.21
C ALA A 197 -7.80 15.98 4.25
N GLU A 198 -8.51 15.77 3.12
CA GLU A 198 -8.89 16.85 2.22
C GLU A 198 -9.77 17.89 2.92
N ARG A 199 -10.83 17.44 3.63
CA ARG A 199 -11.76 18.32 4.33
C ARG A 199 -11.11 19.10 5.48
N LEU A 200 -10.21 18.46 6.24
CA LEU A 200 -9.49 19.11 7.34
C LEU A 200 -8.49 20.17 6.88
N THR A 201 -7.88 19.98 5.71
CA THR A 201 -6.81 20.86 5.22
C THR A 201 -7.29 21.86 4.17
N GLY A 202 -8.42 21.61 3.52
CA GLY A 202 -8.88 22.35 2.34
C GLY A 202 -8.04 22.09 1.08
N MET A 203 -7.07 21.19 1.13
CA MET A 203 -6.24 20.79 -0.01
C MET A 203 -6.79 19.49 -0.61
N ASP A 204 -6.73 19.34 -1.94
CA ASP A 204 -6.91 18.02 -2.53
C ASP A 204 -5.75 17.08 -2.13
N LEU A 205 -5.99 15.76 -2.16
CA LEU A 205 -5.05 14.78 -1.62
C LEU A 205 -3.69 14.77 -2.36
N GLU A 206 -3.67 15.10 -3.64
CA GLU A 206 -2.45 15.15 -4.44
C GLU A 206 -1.60 16.34 -4.05
N SER A 207 -2.22 17.52 -3.93
CA SER A 207 -1.57 18.73 -3.42
C SER A 207 -1.05 18.53 -1.99
N LEU A 208 -1.83 17.88 -1.12
CA LEU A 208 -1.44 17.59 0.25
C LEU A 208 -0.20 16.68 0.29
N PHE A 209 -0.22 15.56 -0.45
CA PHE A 209 0.89 14.61 -0.45
C PHE A 209 2.15 15.21 -1.05
N ARG A 210 2.02 15.96 -2.16
CA ARG A 210 3.14 16.67 -2.77
C ARG A 210 3.80 17.61 -1.77
N ALA A 211 3.02 18.51 -1.17
CA ALA A 211 3.55 19.57 -0.31
C ALA A 211 4.05 19.08 1.06
N ARG A 212 3.52 17.96 1.57
CA ARG A 212 3.81 17.48 2.94
C ARG A 212 4.69 16.23 2.99
N ILE A 213 4.75 15.46 1.92
CA ILE A 213 5.48 14.18 1.90
C ILE A 213 6.47 14.15 0.73
N PHE A 214 6.01 14.31 -0.51
CA PHE A 214 6.86 14.01 -1.67
C PHE A 214 7.96 15.03 -1.88
N ASP A 215 7.64 16.33 -1.91
CA ASP A 215 8.66 17.36 -2.09
C ASP A 215 9.64 17.38 -0.90
N PRO A 216 9.20 17.35 0.38
CA PRO A 216 10.12 17.31 1.51
C PRO A 216 11.01 16.06 1.56
N LEU A 217 10.49 14.89 1.14
CA LEU A 217 11.28 13.67 1.08
C LEU A 217 12.04 13.52 -0.23
N GLY A 218 11.94 14.42 -1.21
CA GLY A 218 12.58 14.26 -2.51
C GLY A 218 12.10 13.00 -3.25
N MET A 219 10.79 12.86 -3.41
CA MET A 219 10.12 11.78 -4.15
C MET A 219 9.51 12.35 -5.45
N PRO A 220 10.33 12.70 -6.46
CA PRO A 220 9.87 13.41 -7.66
C PRO A 220 9.03 12.55 -8.61
N ASP A 221 9.00 11.23 -8.40
CA ASP A 221 8.45 10.22 -9.28
C ASP A 221 7.24 9.48 -8.65
N THR A 222 6.56 10.15 -7.73
CA THR A 222 5.34 9.65 -7.06
C THR A 222 4.15 10.56 -7.37
N PHE A 223 3.09 9.98 -7.92
CA PHE A 223 1.99 10.73 -8.51
C PHE A 223 0.64 10.06 -8.30
N PHE A 224 -0.44 10.86 -8.20
CA PHE A 224 -1.78 10.38 -8.51
C PHE A 224 -2.04 10.38 -10.02
N THR A 225 -1.63 11.45 -10.70
CA THR A 225 -1.66 11.55 -12.17
C THR A 225 -0.24 11.66 -12.73
N VAL A 226 0.19 10.66 -13.50
CA VAL A 226 1.52 10.62 -14.12
C VAL A 226 1.66 11.74 -15.16
N PRO A 227 2.64 12.64 -15.02
CA PRO A 227 2.90 13.71 -15.98
C PRO A 227 3.21 13.20 -17.39
N ALA A 228 2.83 13.97 -18.42
CA ALA A 228 3.00 13.57 -19.82
C ALA A 228 4.45 13.23 -20.20
N ASP A 229 5.42 13.95 -19.63
CA ASP A 229 6.87 13.77 -19.82
C ASP A 229 7.47 12.65 -18.95
N ARG A 230 6.63 11.86 -18.29
CA ARG A 230 6.99 10.67 -17.49
C ARG A 230 6.21 9.43 -17.89
N VAL A 231 5.22 9.55 -18.78
CA VAL A 231 4.35 8.43 -19.18
C VAL A 231 5.14 7.32 -19.84
N ASP A 232 6.23 7.61 -20.53
CA ASP A 232 7.13 6.64 -21.16
C ASP A 232 7.76 5.67 -20.15
N ARG A 233 8.02 6.10 -18.91
CA ARG A 233 8.55 5.28 -17.82
C ARG A 233 7.52 4.37 -17.16
N LEU A 234 6.22 4.61 -17.37
CA LEU A 234 5.15 3.80 -16.78
C LEU A 234 5.10 2.41 -17.43
N THR A 235 5.23 1.38 -16.61
CA THR A 235 5.19 -0.01 -17.06
C THR A 235 3.77 -0.45 -17.47
N ASP A 236 3.68 -1.47 -18.33
CA ASP A 236 2.42 -2.16 -18.60
C ASP A 236 2.03 -3.01 -17.38
N ALA A 237 0.73 -3.09 -17.08
CA ALA A 237 0.21 -4.00 -16.08
C ALA A 237 -0.50 -5.20 -16.71
N TRP A 238 -0.24 -6.37 -16.14
CA TRP A 238 -0.58 -7.66 -16.73
C TRP A 238 -1.55 -8.44 -15.84
N ARG A 239 -2.38 -9.27 -16.47
CA ARG A 239 -3.31 -10.18 -15.81
C ARG A 239 -2.99 -11.61 -16.19
N PHE A 240 -2.94 -12.49 -15.22
CA PHE A 240 -2.95 -13.92 -15.44
C PHE A 240 -4.35 -14.36 -15.88
N VAL A 241 -4.41 -15.07 -17.01
CA VAL A 241 -5.61 -15.71 -17.52
C VAL A 241 -5.39 -17.22 -17.42
N PRO A 242 -6.18 -17.95 -16.61
CA PRO A 242 -6.09 -19.41 -16.52
C PRO A 242 -6.15 -20.07 -17.91
N GLY A 243 -5.15 -20.89 -18.24
CA GLY A 243 -5.03 -21.54 -19.54
C GLY A 243 -4.58 -20.65 -20.71
N GLY A 244 -4.50 -19.32 -20.52
CA GLY A 244 -4.13 -18.34 -21.55
C GLY A 244 -2.83 -17.58 -21.29
N GLY A 245 -2.23 -17.72 -20.09
CA GLY A 245 -0.97 -17.04 -19.73
C GLY A 245 -1.18 -15.58 -19.35
N LEU A 246 -0.22 -14.72 -19.69
CA LEU A 246 -0.27 -13.28 -19.37
C LEU A 246 -0.99 -12.48 -20.45
N ALA A 247 -2.02 -11.71 -20.05
CA ALA A 247 -2.73 -10.76 -20.88
C ALA A 247 -2.48 -9.32 -20.40
N LEU A 248 -2.53 -8.34 -21.32
CA LEU A 248 -2.44 -6.93 -20.93
C LEU A 248 -3.70 -6.49 -20.18
N GLY A 249 -3.51 -5.97 -18.98
CA GLY A 249 -4.58 -5.43 -18.12
C GLY A 249 -4.69 -3.91 -18.16
N ASP A 250 -3.56 -3.21 -18.29
CA ASP A 250 -3.48 -1.76 -18.51
C ASP A 250 -2.19 -1.45 -19.29
N ARG A 251 -2.27 -0.56 -20.27
CA ARG A 251 -1.11 -0.18 -21.10
C ARG A 251 -0.48 1.08 -20.52
N GLY A 252 0.79 1.04 -20.12
CA GLY A 252 1.51 2.19 -19.56
C GLY A 252 1.39 3.44 -20.42
N ALA A 253 1.64 3.30 -21.73
CA ALA A 253 1.55 4.40 -22.70
C ALA A 253 0.19 5.10 -22.79
N ARG A 254 -0.90 4.45 -22.35
CA ARG A 254 -2.28 4.98 -22.44
C ARG A 254 -3.07 4.75 -21.15
N SER A 255 -2.36 4.66 -20.03
CA SER A 255 -2.93 4.28 -18.74
C SER A 255 -4.03 5.25 -18.31
N GLY A 256 -4.97 4.76 -17.48
CA GLY A 256 -5.85 5.64 -16.73
C GLY A 256 -5.10 6.60 -15.80
N TRP A 257 -3.93 6.19 -15.30
CA TRP A 257 -3.13 6.98 -14.35
C TRP A 257 -2.44 8.19 -14.96
N SER A 258 -2.45 8.36 -16.27
CA SER A 258 -1.99 9.59 -16.92
C SER A 258 -3.14 10.53 -17.29
N ARG A 259 -4.37 10.23 -16.84
CA ARG A 259 -5.56 11.03 -17.10
C ARG A 259 -5.94 11.88 -15.88
N PRO A 260 -6.61 13.02 -16.08
CA PRO A 260 -7.16 13.80 -14.97
C PRO A 260 -8.10 12.96 -14.11
N LEU A 261 -7.93 13.07 -12.79
CA LEU A 261 -8.73 12.36 -11.80
C LEU A 261 -9.84 13.25 -11.25
N ARG A 262 -11.03 12.68 -11.04
CA ARG A 262 -12.10 13.32 -10.27
C ARG A 262 -12.01 13.00 -8.77
N PHE A 263 -11.36 11.89 -8.45
CA PHE A 263 -11.15 11.40 -7.10
C PHE A 263 -9.76 10.81 -6.98
N ARG A 264 -9.03 11.23 -5.94
CA ARG A 264 -7.68 10.78 -5.64
C ARG A 264 -7.77 9.70 -4.56
N ALA A 265 -7.82 8.45 -4.99
CA ALA A 265 -8.06 7.31 -4.12
C ALA A 265 -6.91 7.10 -3.11
N GLY A 266 -7.07 7.54 -1.86
CA GLY A 266 -6.10 7.33 -0.77
C GLY A 266 -5.85 5.86 -0.44
N GLY A 267 -6.70 4.95 -0.91
CA GLY A 267 -6.57 3.52 -0.77
C GLY A 267 -5.74 2.84 -1.87
N GLY A 268 -5.49 3.48 -3.02
CA GLY A 268 -4.90 2.77 -4.16
C GLY A 268 -4.44 3.60 -5.36
N GLY A 269 -4.46 4.92 -5.26
CA GLY A 269 -4.34 5.81 -6.40
C GLY A 269 -2.91 6.10 -6.87
N LEU A 270 -1.88 5.82 -6.08
CA LEU A 270 -0.53 6.25 -6.42
C LEU A 270 0.16 5.37 -7.48
N VAL A 271 0.95 6.04 -8.29
CA VAL A 271 2.11 5.53 -9.02
C VAL A 271 3.38 5.99 -8.30
N SER A 272 4.42 5.16 -8.28
CA SER A 272 5.70 5.51 -7.68
C SER A 272 6.86 4.76 -8.37
N SER A 273 8.09 5.18 -8.11
CA SER A 273 9.32 4.47 -8.46
C SER A 273 9.81 3.64 -7.26
N THR A 274 10.70 2.67 -7.50
CA THR A 274 11.34 1.92 -6.42
C THR A 274 12.18 2.83 -5.51
N GLY A 275 12.88 3.82 -6.09
CA GLY A 275 13.70 4.79 -5.37
C GLY A 275 12.88 5.71 -4.46
N ASP A 276 11.78 6.26 -4.96
CA ASP A 276 10.89 7.12 -4.17
C ASP A 276 10.30 6.37 -2.99
N TYR A 277 9.78 5.16 -3.23
CA TYR A 277 9.18 4.37 -2.17
C TYR A 277 10.22 3.91 -1.14
N HIS A 278 11.49 3.73 -1.55
CA HIS A 278 12.60 3.48 -0.63
C HIS A 278 12.85 4.67 0.29
N ARG A 279 12.79 5.92 -0.22
CA ARG A 279 12.91 7.12 0.62
C ARG A 279 11.78 7.20 1.63
N PHE A 280 10.54 6.95 1.23
CA PHE A 280 9.42 6.84 2.16
C PHE A 280 9.63 5.76 3.24
N ALA A 281 10.08 4.56 2.84
CA ALA A 281 10.35 3.47 3.78
C ALA A 281 11.50 3.80 4.74
N ARG A 282 12.56 4.48 4.27
CA ARG A 282 13.67 4.93 5.13
C ARG A 282 13.23 5.97 6.15
N MET A 283 12.36 6.91 5.77
CA MET A 283 11.76 7.87 6.70
C MET A 283 11.03 7.15 7.85
N LEU A 284 10.25 6.11 7.53
CA LEU A 284 9.59 5.29 8.55
C LEU A 284 10.59 4.51 9.40
N LEU A 285 11.59 3.86 8.80
CA LEU A 285 12.62 3.10 9.52
C LEU A 285 13.39 3.99 10.53
N ARG A 286 13.59 5.26 10.18
CA ARG A 286 14.26 6.27 11.03
C ARG A 286 13.34 6.95 12.04
N GLY A 287 12.11 6.47 12.22
CA GLY A 287 11.18 7.05 13.18
C GLY A 287 10.69 8.44 12.78
N GLY A 288 10.39 8.65 11.48
CA GLY A 288 9.66 9.82 11.00
C GLY A 288 10.54 10.91 10.38
N GLU A 289 11.82 10.67 10.17
CA GLU A 289 12.78 11.65 9.64
C GLU A 289 13.69 11.06 8.57
N LEU A 290 13.97 11.81 7.51
CA LEU A 290 14.97 11.49 6.50
C LEU A 290 15.68 12.76 6.03
N ASP A 291 17.01 12.70 5.87
CA ASP A 291 17.83 13.78 5.30
C ASP A 291 17.60 15.16 5.96
N GLY A 292 17.38 15.19 7.28
CA GLY A 292 17.11 16.41 8.06
C GLY A 292 15.66 16.91 8.03
N VAL A 293 14.78 16.24 7.29
CA VAL A 293 13.35 16.53 7.21
C VAL A 293 12.57 15.57 8.10
N ARG A 294 11.85 16.10 9.10
CA ARG A 294 10.97 15.34 9.98
C ARG A 294 9.52 15.51 9.57
N LEU A 295 8.86 14.40 9.23
CA LEU A 295 7.42 14.37 8.94
C LEU A 295 6.59 13.99 10.17
N LEU A 296 7.12 13.08 11.00
CA LEU A 296 6.46 12.57 12.20
C LEU A 296 7.45 12.48 13.36
N ARG A 297 6.94 12.50 14.59
CA ARG A 297 7.71 12.15 15.79
C ARG A 297 7.95 10.64 15.83
N SER A 298 9.05 10.23 16.47
CA SER A 298 9.40 8.82 16.65
C SER A 298 8.30 8.03 17.34
N GLU A 299 7.66 8.61 18.34
CA GLU A 299 6.60 7.97 19.12
C GLU A 299 5.35 7.73 18.27
N THR A 300 5.08 8.62 17.31
CA THR A 300 3.96 8.45 16.38
C THR A 300 4.23 7.32 15.41
N VAL A 301 5.45 7.23 14.85
CA VAL A 301 5.82 6.09 13.99
C VAL A 301 5.80 4.78 14.78
N GLU A 302 6.20 4.79 16.05
CA GLU A 302 6.08 3.64 16.95
C GLU A 302 4.63 3.20 17.12
N ALA A 303 3.72 4.14 17.39
CA ALA A 303 2.30 3.86 17.48
C ALA A 303 1.73 3.31 16.16
N MET A 304 2.20 3.82 15.02
CA MET A 304 1.76 3.35 13.70
C MET A 304 2.17 1.91 13.41
N ARG A 305 3.34 1.46 13.88
CA ARG A 305 3.88 0.11 13.59
C ARG A 305 3.58 -0.94 14.66
N THR A 306 2.92 -0.58 15.75
CA THR A 306 2.49 -1.50 16.82
C THR A 306 1.06 -1.98 16.59
N ASN A 307 0.66 -3.06 17.26
CA ASN A 307 -0.68 -3.63 17.07
C ASN A 307 -1.74 -2.70 17.67
N GLN A 308 -2.63 -2.21 16.82
CA GLN A 308 -3.70 -1.28 17.20
C GLN A 308 -5.08 -1.97 17.16
N LEU A 309 -5.14 -3.29 16.99
CA LEU A 309 -6.40 -4.02 17.01
C LEU A 309 -7.01 -4.03 18.43
N PRO A 310 -8.34 -3.82 18.56
CA PRO A 310 -9.03 -3.83 19.84
C PRO A 310 -8.72 -5.06 20.69
N GLY A 311 -8.33 -4.82 21.95
CA GLY A 311 -8.01 -5.88 22.92
C GLY A 311 -6.70 -6.63 22.65
N GLY A 312 -5.81 -6.09 21.82
CA GLY A 312 -4.54 -6.75 21.47
C GLY A 312 -4.72 -8.03 20.64
N ARG A 313 -5.89 -8.18 20.02
CA ARG A 313 -6.23 -9.32 19.15
C ARG A 313 -5.38 -9.31 17.87
N ASP A 314 -5.41 -10.42 17.16
CA ASP A 314 -4.75 -10.59 15.87
C ASP A 314 -5.77 -10.60 14.70
N LEU A 315 -5.26 -10.61 13.46
CA LEU A 315 -6.10 -10.65 12.27
C LEU A 315 -6.88 -11.97 12.15
N THR A 316 -6.33 -13.08 12.62
CA THR A 316 -7.02 -14.38 12.61
C THR A 316 -8.31 -14.34 13.43
N SER A 317 -8.30 -13.70 14.59
CA SER A 317 -9.44 -13.61 15.49
C SER A 317 -10.45 -12.52 15.13
N MET A 318 -10.06 -11.52 14.34
CA MET A 318 -10.92 -10.38 13.98
C MET A 318 -11.38 -10.35 12.52
N SER A 319 -10.66 -10.98 11.59
CA SER A 319 -10.97 -10.85 10.16
C SER A 319 -12.27 -11.55 9.81
N THR A 320 -13.17 -10.81 9.16
CA THR A 320 -14.41 -11.36 8.59
C THR A 320 -14.27 -11.65 7.09
N GLY A 321 -13.18 -11.21 6.46
CA GLY A 321 -12.95 -11.33 5.02
C GLY A 321 -11.76 -12.19 4.64
N MET A 322 -11.87 -12.82 3.46
CA MET A 322 -10.78 -13.52 2.79
C MET A 322 -10.14 -12.60 1.76
N PHE A 323 -9.43 -11.56 2.23
CA PHE A 323 -8.44 -10.89 1.38
C PHE A 323 -7.07 -11.09 2.02
N SER A 324 -6.53 -12.31 1.95
CA SER A 324 -5.20 -12.56 2.46
C SER A 324 -4.33 -13.19 1.38
N GLU A 325 -3.34 -12.40 0.97
CA GLU A 325 -2.16 -12.86 0.24
C GLU A 325 -1.07 -13.36 1.21
N VAL A 326 -1.40 -13.41 2.50
CA VAL A 326 -0.57 -13.82 3.64
C VAL A 326 -1.42 -14.63 4.60
N ASP A 327 -0.84 -15.59 5.32
CA ASP A 327 -1.53 -16.19 6.46
C ASP A 327 -1.73 -15.12 7.55
N TYR A 328 -2.95 -14.98 8.08
CA TYR A 328 -3.24 -14.02 9.14
C TYR A 328 -2.69 -14.46 10.50
N ALA A 329 -2.28 -15.72 10.64
CA ALA A 329 -1.67 -16.23 11.85
C ALA A 329 -0.42 -15.41 12.23
N GLY A 330 -0.42 -14.85 13.45
CA GLY A 330 0.69 -14.05 13.96
C GLY A 330 0.77 -12.62 13.43
N LEU A 331 -0.25 -12.14 12.71
CA LEU A 331 -0.32 -10.77 12.22
C LEU A 331 -1.28 -9.90 13.05
N GLY A 332 -0.80 -8.74 13.46
CA GLY A 332 -1.62 -7.62 13.92
C GLY A 332 -1.84 -6.59 12.81
N PHE A 333 -2.48 -5.48 13.15
CA PHE A 333 -2.64 -4.35 12.26
C PHE A 333 -2.40 -3.04 13.01
N GLY A 334 -1.49 -2.23 12.48
CA GLY A 334 -1.15 -0.92 13.04
C GLY A 334 -1.99 0.21 12.43
N LEU A 335 -1.45 1.42 12.41
CA LEU A 335 -2.11 2.57 11.77
C LEU A 335 -1.65 2.68 10.30
N GLY A 336 -2.21 1.82 9.44
CA GLY A 336 -1.96 1.83 7.99
C GLY A 336 -1.17 0.66 7.42
N PHE A 337 -0.75 -0.31 8.26
CA PHE A 337 0.10 -1.44 7.86
C PHE A 337 -0.27 -2.72 8.60
N ALA A 338 -0.04 -3.87 7.97
CA ALA A 338 0.03 -5.14 8.70
C ALA A 338 1.39 -5.24 9.40
N MET A 339 1.42 -5.93 10.54
CA MET A 339 2.62 -6.10 11.34
C MET A 339 2.69 -7.51 11.95
N GLU A 340 3.88 -8.09 12.01
CA GLU A 340 4.14 -9.40 12.63
C GLU A 340 4.31 -9.27 14.15
N LEU A 341 3.45 -9.95 14.93
CA LEU A 341 3.43 -9.82 16.40
C LEU A 341 4.74 -10.27 17.06
N GLY A 342 5.43 -11.26 16.47
CA GLY A 342 6.66 -11.81 17.02
C GLY A 342 7.95 -11.06 16.62
N THR A 343 7.99 -10.49 15.42
CA THR A 343 9.23 -9.90 14.86
C THR A 343 9.17 -8.37 14.74
N GLN A 344 7.98 -7.78 14.86
CA GLN A 344 7.70 -6.36 14.61
C GLN A 344 7.94 -5.90 13.17
N VAL A 345 8.16 -6.83 12.23
CA VAL A 345 8.20 -6.51 10.79
C VAL A 345 6.84 -5.97 10.39
N TYR A 346 6.82 -4.82 9.73
CA TYR A 346 5.60 -4.25 9.20
C TYR A 346 5.70 -4.07 7.69
N SER A 347 4.58 -4.27 7.01
CA SER A 347 4.56 -4.42 5.56
C SER A 347 3.20 -4.05 4.98
N TRP A 348 3.20 -3.83 3.67
CA TRP A 348 1.98 -3.79 2.89
C TRP A 348 2.26 -4.12 1.42
N GLY A 349 1.22 -4.31 0.61
CA GLY A 349 1.38 -4.63 -0.81
C GLY A 349 0.22 -4.14 -1.66
N GLY A 350 0.44 -4.04 -2.97
CA GLY A 350 -0.56 -3.58 -3.94
C GLY A 350 -1.14 -4.73 -4.77
N ILE A 351 -2.34 -4.56 -5.32
CA ILE A 351 -2.99 -5.62 -6.13
C ILE A 351 -2.18 -6.04 -7.38
N PHE A 352 -1.24 -5.20 -7.83
CA PHE A 352 -0.33 -5.47 -8.94
C PHE A 352 0.92 -6.27 -8.52
N SER A 353 0.84 -7.04 -7.43
CA SER A 353 1.93 -7.81 -6.80
C SER A 353 3.07 -6.99 -6.19
N THR A 354 3.05 -5.64 -6.27
CA THR A 354 4.02 -4.78 -5.58
C THR A 354 4.01 -5.03 -4.06
N HIS A 355 5.16 -4.89 -3.41
CA HIS A 355 5.30 -5.15 -1.97
C HIS A 355 6.48 -4.39 -1.36
N PHE A 356 6.38 -4.09 -0.08
CA PHE A 356 7.52 -3.73 0.74
C PHE A 356 7.35 -4.29 2.14
N PHE A 357 8.47 -4.48 2.84
CA PHE A 357 8.47 -4.63 4.29
C PHE A 357 9.60 -3.82 4.90
N ILE A 358 9.44 -3.50 6.18
CA ILE A 358 10.45 -2.85 7.01
C ILE A 358 10.61 -3.71 8.27
N ASP A 359 11.85 -4.13 8.52
CA ASP A 359 12.26 -4.81 9.73
C ASP A 359 13.00 -3.80 10.61
N PRO A 360 12.36 -3.24 11.65
CA PRO A 360 12.99 -2.24 12.50
C PRO A 360 14.09 -2.84 13.39
N VAL A 361 14.04 -4.13 13.68
CA VAL A 361 15.02 -4.82 14.52
C VAL A 361 16.29 -5.08 13.72
N GLU A 362 16.15 -5.66 12.53
CA GLU A 362 17.28 -5.91 11.62
C GLU A 362 17.68 -4.69 10.80
N ARG A 363 16.99 -3.56 10.98
CA ARG A 363 17.16 -2.29 10.25
C ARG A 363 17.18 -2.49 8.74
N MET A 364 16.26 -3.31 8.24
CA MET A 364 16.21 -3.77 6.86
C MET A 364 14.94 -3.29 6.16
N ILE A 365 15.06 -2.94 4.89
CA ILE A 365 13.96 -2.62 3.99
C ILE A 365 14.13 -3.46 2.74
N ALA A 366 13.07 -4.14 2.31
CA ALA A 366 13.01 -4.73 0.98
C ALA A 366 11.80 -4.21 0.22
N ILE A 367 11.98 -3.96 -1.07
CA ILE A 367 10.94 -3.48 -1.99
C ILE A 367 10.93 -4.39 -3.21
N LEU A 368 9.73 -4.77 -3.61
CA LEU A 368 9.44 -5.54 -4.81
C LEU A 368 8.46 -4.75 -5.68
N MET A 369 8.89 -4.45 -6.91
CA MET A 369 8.02 -3.86 -7.91
C MET A 369 7.84 -4.80 -9.10
N THR A 370 6.59 -5.08 -9.43
CA THR A 370 6.15 -5.74 -10.66
C THR A 370 4.75 -5.23 -10.98
N GLN A 371 4.17 -5.58 -12.12
CA GLN A 371 2.79 -5.23 -12.45
C GLN A 371 2.01 -6.45 -12.95
N HIS A 372 1.59 -7.28 -12.00
CA HIS A 372 0.88 -8.53 -12.28
C HIS A 372 -0.30 -8.74 -11.34
N LEU A 373 -1.43 -9.22 -11.85
CA LEU A 373 -2.59 -9.63 -11.05
C LEU A 373 -3.20 -10.95 -11.57
N PRO A 374 -3.88 -11.76 -10.74
CA PRO A 374 -4.02 -11.61 -9.29
C PRO A 374 -2.68 -11.73 -8.56
N SER A 375 -2.57 -11.03 -7.44
CA SER A 375 -1.32 -10.88 -6.69
C SER A 375 -0.90 -12.12 -5.92
N ASN A 376 -1.84 -13.03 -5.64
CA ASN A 376 -1.64 -14.30 -4.95
C ASN A 376 -1.27 -15.48 -5.87
N ILE A 377 -1.14 -15.27 -7.19
CA ILE A 377 -0.78 -16.34 -8.14
C ILE A 377 0.63 -16.90 -7.86
N HIS A 378 1.51 -16.06 -7.33
CA HIS A 378 2.89 -16.43 -7.00
C HIS A 378 3.22 -16.01 -5.56
N PRO A 379 3.92 -16.85 -4.78
CA PRO A 379 4.29 -16.54 -3.39
C PRO A 379 5.47 -15.56 -3.29
N ILE A 380 5.68 -14.71 -4.31
CA ILE A 380 6.89 -13.92 -4.53
C ILE A 380 7.22 -12.97 -3.36
N ARG A 381 6.21 -12.45 -2.68
CA ARG A 381 6.38 -11.56 -1.52
C ARG A 381 6.98 -12.29 -0.33
N ASN A 382 6.46 -13.49 -0.03
CA ASN A 382 6.97 -14.31 1.06
C ASN A 382 8.36 -14.85 0.73
N GLU A 383 8.59 -15.26 -0.52
CA GLU A 383 9.93 -15.68 -0.96
C GLU A 383 10.95 -14.55 -0.84
N LEU A 384 10.59 -13.30 -1.14
CA LEU A 384 11.48 -12.15 -0.95
C LEU A 384 11.80 -11.96 0.53
N ARG A 385 10.79 -11.98 1.39
CA ARG A 385 10.96 -11.84 2.85
C ARG A 385 11.89 -12.91 3.40
N VAL A 386 11.67 -14.18 3.03
CA VAL A 386 12.50 -15.31 3.47
C VAL A 386 13.93 -15.18 2.95
N ALA A 387 14.11 -14.90 1.65
CA ALA A 387 15.43 -14.79 1.05
C ALA A 387 16.24 -13.59 1.60
N ALA A 388 15.59 -12.44 1.78
CA ALA A 388 16.22 -11.25 2.34
C ALA A 388 16.68 -11.47 3.79
N ARG A 389 15.84 -12.07 4.64
CA ARG A 389 16.23 -12.42 6.02
C ARG A 389 17.28 -13.51 6.07
N ALA A 390 17.19 -14.53 5.21
CA ALA A 390 18.20 -15.57 5.13
C ALA A 390 19.57 -15.04 4.69
N ALA A 391 19.64 -13.87 4.02
CA ALA A 391 20.91 -13.25 3.66
C ALA A 391 21.63 -12.56 4.83
N ILE A 392 21.02 -12.44 6.02
CA ILE A 392 21.70 -11.97 7.24
C ILE A 392 22.63 -13.08 7.77
N LYS A 393 23.81 -12.71 8.26
CA LYS A 393 24.81 -13.63 8.82
C LYS A 393 24.48 -14.10 10.24
#